data_AF-A0AAU8A8S1-F1
#
_entry.id   AF-A0AAU8A8S1-F1
#
_cell.length_a   1.000
_cell.length_b   1.000
_cell.length_c   1.000
_cell.angle_alpha   90.00
_cell.angle_beta   90.00
_cell.angle_gamma   90.00
#
_symmetry.space_group_name_H-M   'P 1'
#
loop_
_entity.id
_entity.type
_entity.pdbx_description
1 polymer ?
#
loop_
_entity_poly.entity_id
_entity_poly.type
_entity_poly.pdbx_seq_one_letter_code
_entity_poly.pdbx_strand_id
1 'polypeptide(L)'
;MLTLILGIAAMNLFAAVLILLRPKLFGTKLYKPMLKNMGLSLLPLFVLTAAILFMFLVMICIAPAAGLAIGLAGVVLWLLLLPNAGYLVTELNLNHRTADKKEVPMWYDIIAVLALSMSGVMNTLLNVMLLQLIYGVFVHPADAFDLGAVNNRIFWLMISAVFLLISFGIYIGRYLRFNSWDILKPKHFISLLKQHFRQPGKGKELMVFVLCHTAFFLLMYLIVVWPVLTER
;
A
#
# COMPACT_ATOMS: atom_id res chain seq x y z
N MET A 1 18.62 1.38 7.04
CA MET A 1 17.82 0.89 5.88
C MET A 1 17.73 -0.64 5.74
N LEU A 2 18.85 -1.38 5.69
CA LEU A 2 18.83 -2.83 5.43
C LEU A 2 17.95 -3.62 6.44
N THR A 3 18.08 -3.33 7.73
CA THR A 3 17.27 -3.95 8.79
C THR A 3 15.77 -3.75 8.58
N LEU A 4 15.36 -2.55 8.13
CA LEU A 4 13.96 -2.27 7.81
C LEU A 4 13.47 -3.15 6.66
N ILE A 5 14.21 -3.21 5.55
CA ILE A 5 13.83 -4.02 4.38
C ILE A 5 13.73 -5.50 4.76
N LEU A 6 14.72 -6.03 5.49
CA LEU A 6 14.72 -7.41 5.97
C LEU A 6 13.55 -7.68 6.94
N GLY A 7 13.26 -6.74 7.84
CA GLY A 7 12.12 -6.83 8.76
C GLY A 7 10.78 -6.86 8.03
N ILE A 8 10.60 -6.03 7.00
CA ILE A 8 9.39 -6.01 6.16
C ILE A 8 9.26 -7.34 5.40
N ALA A 9 10.36 -7.84 4.81
CA ALA A 9 10.37 -9.13 4.12
C ALA A 9 10.03 -10.29 5.08
N ALA A 10 10.59 -10.27 6.30
CA ALA A 10 10.30 -11.24 7.35
C ALA A 10 8.83 -11.18 7.79
N MET A 11 8.23 -9.98 7.93
CA MET A 11 6.82 -9.82 8.27
C MET A 11 5.90 -10.39 7.18
N ASN A 12 6.21 -10.13 5.90
CA ASN A 12 5.50 -10.73 4.77
C ASN A 12 5.62 -12.27 4.82
N LEU A 13 6.83 -12.80 4.99
CA LEU A 13 7.06 -14.23 5.08
C LEU A 13 6.27 -14.86 6.25
N PHE A 14 6.30 -14.22 7.42
CA PHE A 14 5.57 -14.66 8.60
C PHE A 14 4.05 -14.71 8.34
N ALA A 15 3.47 -13.66 7.76
CA ALA A 15 2.06 -13.65 7.38
C ALA A 15 1.71 -14.77 6.39
N ALA A 16 2.53 -14.98 5.35
CA ALA A 16 2.34 -16.04 4.37
C ALA A 16 2.40 -17.44 5.01
N VAL A 17 3.40 -17.67 5.89
CA VAL A 17 3.57 -18.93 6.61
C VAL A 17 2.35 -19.23 7.48
N LEU A 18 1.83 -18.26 8.23
CA LEU A 18 0.61 -18.46 9.02
C LEU A 18 -0.60 -18.81 8.14
N ILE A 19 -0.79 -18.12 7.01
CA ILE A 19 -1.90 -18.45 6.09
C ILE A 19 -1.76 -19.87 5.51
N LEU A 20 -0.54 -20.29 5.17
CA LEU A 20 -0.26 -21.61 4.58
C LEU A 20 -0.25 -22.76 5.60
N LEU A 21 0.11 -22.49 6.86
CA LEU A 21 0.11 -23.48 7.93
C LEU A 21 -1.30 -23.73 8.49
N ARG A 22 -2.19 -22.72 8.48
CA ARG A 22 -3.58 -22.84 8.94
C ARG A 22 -4.30 -24.13 8.47
N PRO A 23 -4.35 -24.46 7.16
CA PRO A 23 -5.01 -25.68 6.70
C PRO A 23 -4.30 -26.96 7.15
N LYS A 24 -2.96 -26.94 7.30
CA LYS A 24 -2.17 -28.11 7.72
C LYS A 24 -2.35 -28.42 9.21
N LEU A 25 -2.42 -27.38 10.05
CA LEU A 25 -2.52 -27.52 11.50
C LEU A 25 -3.95 -27.85 11.95
N PHE A 26 -4.96 -27.25 11.31
CA PHE A 26 -6.35 -27.33 11.78
C PHE A 26 -7.31 -28.03 10.81
N GLY A 27 -6.81 -28.53 9.67
CA GLY A 27 -7.61 -29.27 8.69
C GLY A 27 -8.72 -28.43 8.05
N THR A 28 -8.52 -27.10 7.94
CA THR A 28 -9.42 -26.16 7.25
C THR A 28 -9.04 -26.00 5.78
N LYS A 29 -9.88 -25.34 4.99
CA LYS A 29 -9.54 -25.02 3.60
C LYS A 29 -8.65 -23.78 3.55
N LEU A 30 -7.66 -23.80 2.66
CA LEU A 30 -6.84 -22.61 2.40
C LEU A 30 -7.70 -21.50 1.79
N TYR A 31 -7.77 -20.36 2.48
CA TYR A 31 -8.49 -19.21 1.97
C TYR A 31 -7.64 -18.44 0.95
N LYS A 32 -7.76 -18.84 -0.32
CA LYS A 32 -7.01 -18.27 -1.46
C LYS A 32 -7.11 -16.73 -1.59
N PRO A 33 -8.23 -16.06 -1.29
CA PRO A 33 -8.30 -14.60 -1.42
C PRO A 33 -7.30 -13.86 -0.52
N MET A 34 -6.96 -14.37 0.66
CA MET A 34 -5.93 -13.75 1.52
C MET A 34 -4.55 -13.73 0.86
N LEU A 35 -4.14 -14.85 0.25
CA LEU A 35 -2.86 -14.92 -0.48
C LEU A 35 -2.88 -14.02 -1.72
N LYS A 36 -4.02 -13.94 -2.41
CA LYS A 36 -4.17 -13.02 -3.55
C LYS A 36 -4.04 -11.56 -3.11
N ASN A 37 -4.69 -11.17 -2.02
CA ASN A 37 -4.62 -9.82 -1.49
C ASN A 37 -3.19 -9.48 -1.01
N MET A 38 -2.50 -10.46 -0.40
CA MET A 38 -1.09 -10.31 -0.06
C MET A 38 -0.21 -10.10 -1.30
N GLY A 39 -0.40 -10.88 -2.37
CA GLY A 39 0.30 -10.67 -3.63
C GLY A 39 0.01 -9.30 -4.26
N LEU A 40 -1.25 -8.86 -4.23
CA LEU A 40 -1.66 -7.53 -4.69
C LEU A 40 -1.05 -6.40 -3.85
N SER A 41 -0.74 -6.64 -2.58
CA SER A 41 -0.06 -5.65 -1.72
C SER A 41 1.39 -5.38 -2.15
N LEU A 42 2.04 -6.35 -2.78
CA LEU A 42 3.41 -6.23 -3.29
C LEU A 42 3.48 -5.66 -4.70
N LEU A 43 2.37 -5.76 -5.45
CA LEU A 43 2.29 -5.30 -6.84
C LEU A 43 2.73 -3.83 -7.06
N PRO A 44 2.34 -2.84 -6.22
CA PRO A 44 2.78 -1.46 -6.38
C PRO A 44 4.30 -1.34 -6.34
N LEU A 45 4.96 -2.08 -5.44
CA LEU A 45 6.41 -2.04 -5.27
C LEU A 45 7.12 -2.51 -6.54
N PHE A 46 6.66 -3.63 -7.11
CA PHE A 46 7.20 -4.16 -8.37
C PHE A 46 6.98 -3.21 -9.54
N VAL A 47 5.77 -2.64 -9.66
CA VAL A 47 5.45 -1.69 -10.73
C VAL A 47 6.31 -0.44 -10.65
N LEU A 48 6.48 0.14 -9.45
CA LEU A 48 7.29 1.32 -9.26
C LEU A 48 8.77 1.03 -9.57
N THR A 49 9.31 -0.07 -9.06
CA THR A 49 10.69 -0.48 -9.33
C THR A 49 10.94 -0.71 -10.82
N ALA A 50 10.05 -1.45 -11.49
CA ALA A 50 10.14 -1.72 -12.92
C ALA A 50 10.02 -0.43 -13.76
N ALA A 51 9.11 0.48 -13.38
CA ALA A 51 8.94 1.76 -14.05
C ALA A 51 10.20 2.62 -13.96
N ILE A 52 10.88 2.63 -12.80
CA ILE A 52 12.14 3.37 -12.62
C ILE A 52 13.24 2.77 -13.48
N LEU A 53 13.43 1.45 -13.43
CA LEU A 53 14.45 0.77 -14.25
C LEU A 53 14.23 1.03 -15.75
N PHE A 54 12.97 0.94 -16.19
CA PHE A 54 12.61 1.17 -17.58
C PHE A 54 12.75 2.65 -17.98
N MET A 55 12.40 3.57 -17.09
CA MET A 55 12.65 5.01 -17.26
C MET A 55 14.14 5.27 -17.50
N PHE A 56 15.04 4.78 -16.64
CA PHE A 56 16.48 4.98 -16.82
C PHE A 56 17.01 4.32 -18.09
N LEU A 57 16.56 3.12 -18.42
CA LEU A 57 16.92 2.45 -19.67
C LEU A 57 16.55 3.32 -20.89
N VAL A 58 15.33 3.85 -20.94
CA VAL A 58 14.88 4.69 -22.06
C VAL A 58 15.58 6.04 -22.09
N MET A 59 15.89 6.63 -20.94
CA MET A 59 16.69 7.85 -20.87
C MET A 59 18.08 7.67 -21.49
N ILE A 60 18.72 6.53 -21.23
CA ILE A 60 20.08 6.22 -21.70
C ILE A 60 20.07 5.79 -23.18
N CYS A 61 19.13 4.92 -23.57
CA CYS A 61 19.15 4.28 -24.90
C CYS A 61 18.38 5.03 -25.99
N ILE A 62 17.41 5.87 -25.64
CA ILE A 62 16.50 6.51 -26.60
C ILE A 62 16.52 8.03 -26.47
N ALA A 63 15.93 8.56 -25.40
CA ALA A 63 15.83 10.00 -25.17
C ALA A 63 15.46 10.30 -23.70
N PRO A 64 16.08 11.31 -23.07
CA PRO A 64 15.76 11.71 -21.70
C PRO A 64 14.27 12.04 -21.48
N ALA A 65 13.66 12.77 -22.43
CA ALA A 65 12.24 13.16 -22.33
C ALA A 65 11.29 11.96 -22.39
N ALA A 66 11.59 10.96 -23.23
CA ALA A 66 10.77 9.75 -23.33
C ALA A 66 10.86 8.91 -22.05
N GLY A 67 12.05 8.79 -21.47
CA GLY A 67 12.22 8.12 -20.18
C GLY A 67 11.45 8.82 -19.06
N LEU A 68 11.47 10.16 -19.02
CA LEU A 68 10.70 10.92 -18.02
C LEU A 68 9.20 10.71 -18.15
N ALA A 69 8.67 10.71 -19.38
CA ALA A 69 7.26 10.43 -19.63
C ALA A 69 6.85 9.03 -19.13
N ILE A 70 7.70 8.02 -19.35
CA ILE A 70 7.50 6.66 -18.85
C ILE A 70 7.54 6.61 -17.33
N GLY A 71 8.49 7.30 -16.70
CA GLY A 71 8.59 7.41 -15.25
C GLY A 71 7.32 8.00 -14.63
N LEU A 72 6.83 9.11 -15.20
CA LEU A 72 5.59 9.75 -14.76
C LEU A 72 4.38 8.83 -14.92
N ALA A 73 4.25 8.14 -16.07
CA ALA A 73 3.19 7.16 -16.28
C ALA A 73 3.28 6.01 -15.25
N GLY A 74 4.49 5.57 -14.92
CA GLY A 74 4.77 4.57 -13.90
C GLY A 74 4.36 5.02 -12.50
N VAL A 75 4.65 6.26 -12.11
CA VAL A 75 4.21 6.84 -10.82
C VAL A 75 2.69 6.94 -10.74
N VAL A 76 2.02 7.34 -11.82
CA VAL A 76 0.55 7.35 -11.88
C VAL A 76 0.00 5.94 -11.70
N LEU A 77 0.52 4.96 -12.44
CA LEU A 77 0.09 3.57 -12.32
C LEU A 77 0.34 3.00 -10.91
N TRP A 78 1.50 3.31 -10.32
CA TRP A 78 1.84 2.96 -8.95
C TRP A 78 0.80 3.52 -7.96
N LEU A 79 0.46 4.81 -8.07
CA LEU A 79 -0.48 5.48 -7.18
C LEU A 79 -1.88 4.84 -7.23
N LEU A 80 -2.31 4.36 -8.40
CA LEU A 80 -3.57 3.64 -8.58
C LEU A 80 -3.58 2.23 -7.96
N LEU A 81 -2.41 1.60 -7.86
CA LEU A 81 -2.24 0.28 -7.27
C LEU A 81 -1.96 0.33 -5.76
N LEU A 82 -1.41 1.44 -5.28
CA LEU A 82 -0.97 1.64 -3.90
C LEU A 82 -2.05 1.38 -2.83
N PRO A 83 -3.34 1.69 -3.05
CA PRO A 83 -4.40 1.32 -2.11
C PRO A 83 -4.47 -0.18 -1.83
N ASN A 84 -4.05 -1.06 -2.76
CA ASN A 84 -4.03 -2.51 -2.54
C ASN A 84 -3.05 -2.93 -1.43
N ALA A 85 -1.98 -2.16 -1.19
CA ALA A 85 -1.06 -2.42 -0.09
C ALA A 85 -1.72 -2.13 1.26
N GLY A 86 -2.35 -0.96 1.39
CA GLY A 86 -3.04 -0.56 2.61
C GLY A 86 -4.37 -1.29 2.83
N TYR A 87 -4.95 -1.89 1.80
CA TYR A 87 -6.22 -2.63 1.87
C TYR A 87 -6.21 -3.73 2.93
N LEU A 88 -5.06 -4.38 3.14
CA LEU A 88 -4.89 -5.46 4.13
C LEU A 88 -5.16 -5.01 5.58
N VAL A 89 -5.08 -3.71 5.88
CA VAL A 89 -5.48 -3.16 7.19
C VAL A 89 -6.98 -3.37 7.45
N THR A 90 -7.79 -3.32 6.39
CA THR A 90 -9.25 -3.49 6.49
C THR A 90 -9.69 -4.96 6.36
N GLU A 91 -8.75 -5.85 6.06
CA GLU A 91 -8.96 -7.29 5.92
C GLU A 91 -8.95 -8.02 7.27
N LEU A 92 -8.91 -7.27 8.39
CA LEU A 92 -9.21 -7.76 9.75
C LEU A 92 -10.61 -8.40 9.88
N ASN A 93 -11.45 -8.27 8.84
CA ASN A 93 -12.77 -8.85 8.80
C ASN A 93 -12.69 -10.39 8.71
N LEU A 94 -13.08 -11.05 9.80
CA LEU A 94 -12.97 -12.48 10.09
C LEU A 94 -13.86 -13.39 9.20
N ASN A 95 -14.13 -13.04 7.95
CA ASN A 95 -15.04 -13.79 7.05
C ASN A 95 -14.62 -15.25 6.85
N HIS A 96 -13.34 -15.59 7.09
CA HIS A 96 -12.82 -16.95 7.08
C HIS A 96 -13.47 -17.84 8.15
N ARG A 97 -13.90 -17.24 9.27
CA ARG A 97 -14.41 -17.93 10.45
C ARG A 97 -15.84 -18.43 10.28
N THR A 98 -16.64 -17.78 9.43
CA THR A 98 -18.00 -18.22 9.08
C THR A 98 -18.03 -19.28 7.98
N ALA A 99 -16.96 -19.41 7.21
CA ALA A 99 -16.87 -20.38 6.10
C ALA A 99 -16.39 -21.78 6.54
N ASP A 100 -15.70 -21.86 7.67
CA ASP A 100 -15.13 -23.12 8.16
C ASP A 100 -16.09 -23.86 9.09
N LYS A 101 -16.31 -25.16 8.81
CA LYS A 101 -17.08 -26.07 9.68
C LYS A 101 -16.29 -26.52 10.92
N LYS A 102 -14.99 -26.22 10.99
CA LYS A 102 -14.08 -26.59 12.09
C LYS A 102 -13.53 -25.34 12.75
N GLU A 103 -13.60 -25.29 14.08
CA GLU A 103 -13.09 -24.17 14.85
C GLU A 103 -11.55 -24.18 14.87
N VAL A 104 -10.95 -23.08 14.41
CA VAL A 104 -9.53 -22.79 14.59
C VAL A 104 -9.35 -22.05 15.93
N PRO A 105 -8.29 -22.32 16.70
CA PRO A 105 -8.03 -21.59 17.93
C PRO A 105 -7.95 -20.09 17.70
N MET A 106 -8.68 -19.32 18.52
CA MET A 106 -8.83 -17.88 18.35
C MET A 106 -7.48 -17.13 18.36
N TRP A 107 -6.53 -17.57 19.18
CA TRP A 107 -5.20 -16.96 19.26
C TRP A 107 -4.43 -17.05 17.92
N TYR A 108 -4.66 -18.12 17.15
CA TYR A 108 -3.99 -18.34 15.86
C TYR A 108 -4.54 -17.39 14.79
N ASP A 109 -5.86 -17.28 14.69
CA ASP A 109 -6.49 -16.36 13.74
C ASP A 109 -6.14 -14.90 14.08
N ILE A 110 -6.05 -14.53 15.36
CA ILE A 110 -5.62 -13.19 15.79
C ILE A 110 -4.21 -12.88 15.28
N ILE A 111 -3.23 -13.75 15.53
CA ILE A 111 -1.85 -13.48 15.10
C ILE A 111 -1.70 -13.50 13.58
N ALA A 112 -2.42 -14.39 12.88
CA ALA A 112 -2.40 -14.45 11.41
C ALA A 112 -2.97 -13.20 10.76
N VAL A 113 -4.10 -12.71 11.29
CA VAL A 113 -4.75 -11.50 10.80
C VAL A 113 -3.92 -10.25 11.11
N LEU A 114 -3.37 -10.15 12.33
CA LEU A 114 -2.46 -9.06 12.69
C LEU A 114 -1.20 -9.05 11.81
N ALA A 115 -0.57 -10.20 11.59
CA ALA A 115 0.60 -10.32 10.72
C ALA A 115 0.28 -9.89 9.29
N LEU A 116 -0.88 -10.29 8.74
CA LEU A 116 -1.32 -9.88 7.40
C LEU A 116 -1.56 -8.38 7.31
N SER A 117 -2.26 -7.78 8.27
CA SER A 117 -2.49 -6.34 8.29
C SER A 117 -1.20 -5.56 8.44
N MET A 118 -0.30 -5.98 9.33
CA MET A 118 1.02 -5.36 9.49
C MET A 118 1.86 -5.50 8.24
N SER A 119 1.83 -6.64 7.55
CA SER A 119 2.48 -6.82 6.24
C SER A 119 2.02 -5.76 5.24
N GLY A 120 0.72 -5.47 5.15
CA GLY A 120 0.19 -4.43 4.26
C GLY A 120 0.58 -3.00 4.64
N VAL A 121 0.57 -2.68 5.95
CA VAL A 121 1.08 -1.39 6.44
C VAL A 121 2.53 -1.22 6.04
N MET A 122 3.37 -2.22 6.34
CA MET A 122 4.80 -2.19 6.04
C MET A 122 5.08 -2.07 4.54
N ASN A 123 4.32 -2.78 3.69
CA ASN A 123 4.43 -2.66 2.25
C ASN A 123 4.03 -1.25 1.76
N THR A 124 3.01 -0.63 2.37
CA THR A 124 2.60 0.75 2.06
C THR A 124 3.70 1.74 2.43
N LEU A 125 4.30 1.60 3.62
CA LEU A 125 5.41 2.44 4.07
C LEU A 125 6.64 2.28 3.18
N LEU A 126 6.98 1.06 2.78
CA LEU A 126 8.09 0.78 1.87
C LEU A 126 7.91 1.45 0.51
N ASN A 127 6.68 1.45 -0.02
CA ASN A 127 6.35 2.14 -1.27
C ASN A 127 6.54 3.66 -1.16
N VAL A 128 6.10 4.26 -0.05
CA VAL A 128 6.27 5.71 0.19
C VAL A 128 7.74 6.07 0.43
N MET A 129 8.50 5.21 1.12
CA MET A 129 9.94 5.35 1.27
C MET A 129 10.66 5.31 -0.08
N LEU A 130 10.23 4.43 -1.00
CA LEU A 130 10.78 4.38 -2.35
C LEU A 130 10.46 5.67 -3.13
N LEU A 131 9.24 6.20 -3.03
CA LEU A 131 8.88 7.50 -3.62
C LEU A 131 9.77 8.63 -3.08
N GLN A 132 10.05 8.62 -1.79
CA GLN A 132 10.95 9.60 -1.18
C GLN A 132 12.38 9.52 -1.72
N LEU A 133 12.92 8.30 -1.88
CA LEU A 133 14.25 8.12 -2.46
C LEU A 133 14.30 8.66 -3.89
N ILE A 134 13.26 8.40 -4.70
CA ILE A 134 13.12 8.96 -6.05
C ILE A 134 13.14 10.48 -6.00
N TYR A 135 12.31 11.09 -5.14
CA TYR A 135 12.27 12.53 -4.95
C TYR A 135 13.65 13.10 -4.57
N GLY A 136 14.37 12.45 -3.67
CA GLY A 136 15.74 12.80 -3.30
C GLY A 136 16.71 12.78 -4.47
N VAL A 137 16.68 11.73 -5.30
CA VAL A 137 17.52 11.61 -6.50
C VAL A 137 17.27 12.74 -7.51
N PHE A 138 16.01 13.16 -7.71
CA PHE A 138 15.69 14.21 -8.68
C PHE A 138 15.92 15.63 -8.18
N VAL A 139 15.64 15.90 -6.90
CA VAL A 139 15.68 17.27 -6.37
C VAL A 139 17.02 17.60 -5.72
N HIS A 140 17.66 16.61 -5.07
CA HIS A 140 18.94 16.77 -4.37
C HIS A 140 19.89 15.61 -4.72
N PRO A 141 20.35 15.48 -5.98
CA PRO A 141 21.14 14.33 -6.42
C PRO A 141 22.45 14.11 -5.64
N ALA A 142 23.06 15.19 -5.14
CA ALA A 142 24.29 15.12 -4.34
C ALA A 142 24.05 14.49 -2.95
N ASP A 143 22.85 14.70 -2.38
CA ASP A 143 22.46 14.29 -1.03
C ASP A 143 21.29 13.31 -1.08
N ALA A 144 21.11 12.61 -2.20
CA ALA A 144 19.93 11.77 -2.45
C ALA A 144 19.76 10.65 -1.41
N PHE A 145 20.88 10.26 -0.78
CA PHE A 145 20.95 9.27 0.29
C PHE A 145 21.03 9.90 1.69
N ASP A 146 21.24 11.22 1.79
CA ASP A 146 21.14 12.01 3.02
C ASP A 146 19.78 12.72 3.09
N LEU A 147 18.77 11.91 3.35
CA LEU A 147 17.35 12.30 3.26
C LEU A 147 16.91 13.31 4.35
N GLY A 148 17.79 13.63 5.31
CA GLY A 148 17.62 14.78 6.20
C GLY A 148 17.66 16.11 5.45
N ALA A 149 18.44 16.21 4.36
CA ALA A 149 18.51 17.40 3.51
C ALA A 149 17.32 17.51 2.54
N VAL A 150 16.73 16.37 2.16
CA VAL A 150 15.55 16.27 1.29
C VAL A 150 14.25 16.61 2.05
N ASN A 151 14.32 16.70 3.37
CA ASN A 151 13.21 17.01 4.25
C ASN A 151 12.83 18.49 4.20
N ASN A 152 11.96 18.83 3.25
CA ASN A 152 11.35 20.15 3.16
C ASN A 152 9.83 20.09 3.44
N ARG A 153 9.21 21.25 3.63
CA ARG A 153 7.74 21.34 3.82
C ARG A 153 6.97 20.74 2.63
N ILE A 154 7.52 20.83 1.43
CA ILE A 154 6.92 20.31 0.20
C ILE A 154 6.81 18.78 0.26
N PHE A 155 7.83 18.11 0.79
CA PHE A 155 7.87 16.66 0.93
C PHE A 155 6.84 16.15 1.93
N TRP A 156 6.69 16.79 3.09
CA TRP A 156 5.62 16.44 4.05
C TRP A 156 4.22 16.65 3.46
N LEU A 157 4.01 17.72 2.68
CA LEU A 157 2.76 17.95 1.96
C LEU A 157 2.51 16.83 0.93
N MET A 158 3.54 16.43 0.20
CA MET A 158 3.46 15.34 -0.77
C MET A 158 3.12 14.00 -0.11
N ILE A 159 3.83 13.59 0.95
CA ILE A 159 3.51 12.36 1.69
C ILE A 159 2.09 12.40 2.25
N SER A 160 1.69 13.54 2.85
CA SER A 160 0.34 13.70 3.40
C SER A 160 -0.73 13.55 2.32
N ALA A 161 -0.51 14.13 1.14
CA ALA A 161 -1.38 13.98 -0.01
C ALA A 161 -1.43 12.53 -0.50
N VAL A 162 -0.29 11.84 -0.58
CA VAL A 162 -0.22 10.42 -0.95
C VAL A 162 -0.99 9.55 0.04
N PHE A 163 -0.80 9.72 1.35
CA PHE A 163 -1.55 8.96 2.36
C PHE A 163 -3.05 9.26 2.36
N LEU A 164 -3.44 10.51 2.06
CA LEU A 164 -4.84 10.87 1.86
C LEU A 164 -5.44 10.13 0.67
N LEU A 165 -4.73 10.09 -0.46
CA LEU A 165 -5.16 9.37 -1.66
C LEU A 165 -5.21 7.85 -1.45
N ILE A 166 -4.24 7.29 -0.72
CA ILE A 166 -4.26 5.86 -0.33
C ILE A 166 -5.49 5.57 0.52
N SER A 167 -5.74 6.37 1.56
CA SER A 167 -6.86 6.19 2.48
C SER A 167 -8.20 6.30 1.75
N PHE A 168 -8.31 7.24 0.82
CA PHE A 168 -9.47 7.38 -0.06
C PHE A 168 -9.64 6.15 -0.98
N GLY A 169 -8.56 5.67 -1.58
CA GLY A 169 -8.56 4.46 -2.41
C GLY A 169 -8.98 3.21 -1.63
N ILE A 170 -8.53 3.05 -0.39
CA ILE A 170 -8.94 1.96 0.50
C ILE A 170 -10.45 2.04 0.76
N TYR A 171 -10.98 3.23 1.08
CA TYR A 171 -12.41 3.41 1.31
C TYR A 171 -13.22 3.00 0.08
N ILE A 172 -12.84 3.48 -1.10
CA ILE A 172 -13.53 3.13 -2.35
C ILE A 172 -13.46 1.63 -2.61
N GLY A 173 -12.28 1.02 -2.48
CA GLY A 173 -12.11 -0.42 -2.70
C GLY A 173 -12.91 -1.26 -1.71
N ARG A 174 -13.05 -0.83 -0.46
CA ARG A 174 -13.74 -1.59 0.58
C ARG A 174 -15.26 -1.43 0.56
N TYR A 175 -15.74 -0.19 0.46
CA TYR A 175 -17.17 0.13 0.60
C TYR A 175 -17.91 0.09 -0.74
N LEU A 176 -17.25 0.47 -1.83
CA LEU A 176 -17.85 0.42 -3.17
C LEU A 176 -17.42 -0.84 -3.95
N ARG A 177 -16.56 -1.68 -3.37
CA ARG A 177 -16.03 -2.94 -3.96
C ARG A 177 -15.37 -2.77 -5.34
N PHE A 178 -14.81 -1.58 -5.59
CA PHE A 178 -14.07 -1.33 -6.81
C PHE A 178 -12.70 -1.99 -6.79
N ASN A 179 -12.30 -2.54 -7.93
CA ASN A 179 -10.91 -2.90 -8.16
C ASN A 179 -10.19 -1.72 -8.85
N SER A 180 -8.87 -1.64 -8.74
CA SER A 180 -8.05 -0.63 -9.47
C SER A 180 -8.31 -0.61 -10.99
N TRP A 181 -8.88 -1.68 -11.55
CA TRP A 181 -9.23 -1.83 -12.96
C TRP A 181 -10.51 -1.12 -13.40
N ASP A 182 -11.39 -0.75 -12.46
CA ASP A 182 -12.69 -0.13 -12.79
C ASP A 182 -12.54 1.35 -13.20
N ILE A 183 -11.37 1.96 -12.97
CA ILE A 183 -10.99 3.27 -13.52
C ILE A 183 -11.02 3.27 -15.06
N LEU A 184 -10.82 2.11 -15.70
CA LEU A 184 -10.94 1.94 -17.15
C LEU A 184 -12.39 2.11 -17.64
N LYS A 185 -13.38 2.19 -16.74
CA LYS A 185 -14.81 2.40 -17.04
C LYS A 185 -15.35 3.66 -16.33
N PRO A 186 -14.93 4.87 -16.74
CA PRO A 186 -15.15 6.11 -15.99
C PRO A 186 -16.62 6.48 -15.78
N LYS A 187 -17.49 6.20 -16.76
CA LYS A 187 -18.93 6.50 -16.65
C LYS A 187 -19.61 5.67 -15.55
N HIS A 188 -19.27 4.39 -15.45
CA HIS A 188 -19.80 3.49 -14.43
C HIS A 188 -19.29 3.88 -13.04
N PHE A 189 -17.99 4.20 -12.95
CA PHE A 189 -17.33 4.68 -11.73
C PHE A 189 -18.01 5.92 -11.14
N ILE A 190 -18.21 6.96 -11.96
CA ILE A 190 -18.83 8.23 -11.50
C ILE A 190 -20.28 8.01 -11.07
N SER A 191 -21.05 7.17 -11.78
CA SER A 191 -22.46 6.91 -11.43
C SER A 191 -22.58 6.26 -10.04
N LEU A 192 -21.70 5.31 -9.73
CA LEU A 192 -21.70 4.62 -8.45
C LEU A 192 -21.23 5.53 -7.31
N LEU A 193 -20.21 6.36 -7.54
CA LEU A 193 -19.81 7.38 -6.56
C LEU A 193 -20.98 8.31 -6.23
N LYS A 194 -21.67 8.82 -7.26
CA LYS A 194 -22.85 9.67 -7.07
C LYS A 194 -23.96 8.95 -6.29
N GLN A 195 -24.20 7.69 -6.58
CA GLN A 195 -25.21 6.90 -5.87
C GLN A 195 -24.83 6.68 -4.39
N HIS A 196 -23.56 6.40 -4.11
CA HIS A 196 -23.05 6.20 -2.75
C HIS A 196 -23.14 7.48 -1.91
N PHE A 197 -22.68 8.62 -2.46
CA PHE A 197 -22.70 9.89 -1.73
C PHE A 197 -24.07 10.58 -1.67
N ARG A 198 -25.05 10.11 -2.45
CA ARG A 198 -26.45 10.51 -2.29
C ARG A 198 -27.08 9.95 -1.02
N GLN A 199 -26.52 8.89 -0.44
CA GLN A 199 -27.01 8.36 0.82
C GLN A 199 -26.61 9.29 1.98
N PRO A 200 -27.54 9.62 2.89
CA PRO A 200 -27.24 10.48 4.03
C PRO A 200 -26.15 9.85 4.90
N GLY A 201 -25.17 10.65 5.32
CA GLY A 201 -24.09 10.23 6.21
C GLY A 201 -22.87 9.59 5.53
N LYS A 202 -22.94 9.14 4.28
CA LYS A 202 -21.78 8.51 3.58
C LYS A 202 -20.62 9.47 3.33
N GLY A 203 -20.90 10.75 3.11
CA GLY A 203 -19.85 11.77 3.02
C GLY A 203 -19.07 11.93 4.33
N LYS A 204 -19.77 11.91 5.48
CA LYS A 204 -19.14 11.99 6.81
C LYS A 204 -18.34 10.72 7.11
N GLU A 205 -18.88 9.55 6.77
CA GLU A 205 -18.19 8.27 6.92
C GLU A 205 -16.88 8.24 6.14
N LEU A 206 -16.90 8.66 4.86
CA LEU A 206 -15.69 8.83 4.05
C LEU A 206 -14.68 9.75 4.75
N MET A 207 -15.12 10.94 5.16
CA MET A 207 -14.22 11.95 5.72
C MET A 207 -13.53 11.42 6.99
N VAL A 208 -14.29 10.84 7.91
CA VAL A 208 -13.74 10.24 9.14
C VAL A 208 -12.79 9.10 8.80
N PHE A 209 -13.17 8.21 7.89
CA PHE A 209 -12.32 7.08 7.49
C PHE A 209 -10.98 7.56 6.92
N VAL A 210 -11.02 8.50 5.97
CA VAL A 210 -9.83 9.04 5.31
C VAL A 210 -8.93 9.74 6.31
N LEU A 211 -9.48 10.58 7.19
CA LEU A 211 -8.69 11.29 8.20
C LEU A 211 -8.03 10.33 9.19
N CYS A 212 -8.76 9.34 9.71
CA CYS A 212 -8.22 8.35 10.63
C CYS A 212 -7.10 7.50 10.00
N HIS A 213 -7.31 7.00 8.78
CA HIS A 213 -6.30 6.18 8.09
C HIS A 213 -5.09 7.01 7.67
N THR A 214 -5.30 8.25 7.23
CA THR A 214 -4.19 9.15 6.88
C THR A 214 -3.34 9.46 8.10
N ALA A 215 -3.97 9.80 9.24
CA ALA A 215 -3.27 10.01 10.49
C ALA A 215 -2.52 8.75 10.95
N PHE A 216 -3.15 7.58 10.85
CA PHE A 216 -2.51 6.30 11.16
C PHE A 216 -1.26 6.05 10.31
N PHE A 217 -1.34 6.20 8.98
CA PHE A 217 -0.18 6.00 8.11
C PHE A 217 0.92 7.04 8.33
N LEU A 218 0.57 8.30 8.60
CA LEU A 218 1.54 9.34 8.95
C LEU A 218 2.29 9.00 10.24
N LEU A 219 1.57 8.56 11.29
CA LEU A 219 2.19 8.12 12.54
C LEU A 219 3.09 6.91 12.32
N MET A 220 2.61 5.91 11.57
CA MET A 220 3.41 4.73 11.24
C MET A 220 4.67 5.08 10.44
N TYR A 221 4.57 6.01 9.49
CA TYR A 221 5.72 6.51 8.75
C TYR A 221 6.72 7.23 9.66
N LEU A 222 6.24 8.09 10.56
CA LEU A 222 7.06 8.80 11.53
C LEU A 222 7.74 7.86 12.56
N ILE A 223 7.14 6.73 12.88
CA ILE A 223 7.71 5.77 13.84
C ILE A 223 8.67 4.80 13.16
N VAL A 224 8.35 4.34 11.95
CA VAL A 224 9.07 3.20 11.32
C VAL A 224 10.07 3.66 10.27
N VAL A 225 9.68 4.60 9.41
CA VAL A 225 10.50 5.01 8.27
C VAL A 225 11.38 6.18 8.64
N TRP A 226 10.81 7.17 9.32
CA TRP A 226 11.51 8.41 9.66
C TRP A 226 12.84 8.18 10.42
N PRO A 227 12.91 7.39 11.51
CA PRO A 227 14.18 7.20 12.23
C PRO A 227 15.23 6.53 11.35
N VAL A 228 14.83 5.56 10.52
CA VAL A 228 15.72 4.83 9.61
C VAL A 228 16.35 5.73 8.54
N LEU A 229 15.75 6.89 8.28
CA LEU A 229 16.21 7.87 7.29
C LEU A 229 16.97 9.05 7.91
N THR A 230 16.81 9.31 9.21
CA THR A 230 17.47 10.44 9.90
C THR A 230 18.59 10.01 10.84
N GLU A 231 18.60 8.76 11.29
CA GLU A 231 19.68 8.21 12.11
C GLU A 231 20.89 7.90 11.20
N ARG A 232 21.97 8.67 11.39
CA ARG A 232 23.30 8.39 10.85
C ARG A 232 24.03 7.40 11.75
#